data_AF-A0A662XRV6-F1
#
_entry.id   AF-A0A662XRV6-F1
#
_cell.length_a   1.000
_cell.length_b   1.000
_cell.length_c   1.000
_cell.angle_alpha   90.00
_cell.angle_beta   90.00
_cell.angle_gamma   90.00
#
_symmetry.space_group_name_H-M   'P 1'
#
loop_
_entity.id
_entity.type
_entity.pdbx_description
1 polymer ?
#
loop_
_entity_poly.entity_id
_entity_poly.type
_entity_poly.pdbx_seq_one_letter_code
_entity_poly.pdbx_strand_id
1 'polypeptide(L)'
;MDSRCVKFWDDGQALVAAATATEGSARLAQTQGKILKELRTMSRFLQRNQSTRFSDTAQQKFVDCVGHYVALSKQAEGRPVAEATFQVVKDGLAMPFTVVGTKQKKLLLKWYNELIGIVGGDPDEQETGGEAAALPSIEWSVVGIDEDGYLSLMQPETGEASEGFQVERKEFKRIQKALEDHEVTVVTSGDDVVDIRVEAD
;
A
#
# COMPACT_ATOMS: atom_id res chain seq x y z
N MET A 1 9.82 22.12 12.89
CA MET A 1 9.74 20.89 12.07
C MET A 1 9.18 21.20 10.69
N ASP A 2 8.10 21.99 10.61
CA ASP A 2 7.53 22.49 9.35
C ASP A 2 8.54 23.20 8.43
N SER A 3 9.42 24.04 9.00
CA SER A 3 10.51 24.70 8.27
C SER A 3 11.48 23.72 7.60
N ARG A 4 11.60 22.51 8.14
CA ARG A 4 12.45 21.46 7.56
C ARG A 4 11.78 20.81 6.34
N CYS A 5 10.47 20.63 6.36
CA CYS A 5 9.71 20.14 5.20
C CYS A 5 9.74 21.15 4.04
N VAL A 6 9.61 22.44 4.35
CA VAL A 6 9.77 23.52 3.36
C VAL A 6 11.19 23.52 2.78
N LYS A 7 12.21 23.34 3.63
CA LYS A 7 13.59 23.25 3.16
C LYS A 7 13.83 22.06 2.23
N PHE A 8 13.32 20.87 2.54
CA PHE A 8 13.40 19.72 1.62
C PHE A 8 12.74 20.02 0.28
N TRP A 9 11.60 20.72 0.29
CA TRP A 9 10.94 21.13 -0.93
C TRP A 9 11.78 22.09 -1.79
N ASP A 10 12.39 23.10 -1.19
CA ASP A 10 13.22 24.07 -1.91
C ASP A 10 14.53 23.43 -2.42
N ASP A 11 15.21 22.67 -1.56
CA ASP A 11 16.46 21.96 -1.90
C ASP A 11 16.20 20.90 -3.00
N GLY A 12 15.09 20.16 -2.90
CA GLY A 12 14.72 19.12 -3.86
C GLY A 12 14.37 19.66 -5.25
N GLN A 13 13.65 20.78 -5.33
CA GLN A 13 13.41 21.46 -6.62
C GLN A 13 14.72 21.88 -7.29
N ALA A 14 15.65 22.46 -6.53
CA ALA A 14 16.95 22.89 -7.05
C ALA A 14 17.78 21.70 -7.55
N LEU A 15 17.76 20.58 -6.83
CA LEU A 15 18.49 19.38 -7.19
C LEU A 15 17.91 18.66 -8.40
N VAL A 16 16.58 18.62 -8.52
CA VAL A 16 15.90 18.04 -9.69
C VAL A 16 16.13 18.91 -10.92
N ALA A 17 16.01 20.24 -10.81
CA ALA A 17 16.34 21.16 -11.89
C ALA A 17 17.79 20.98 -12.37
N ALA A 18 18.74 20.89 -11.42
CA ALA A 18 20.15 20.63 -11.73
C ALA A 18 20.37 19.26 -12.41
N ALA A 19 19.66 18.22 -11.98
CA ALA A 19 19.74 16.90 -12.60
C ALA A 19 19.20 16.91 -14.04
N THR A 20 18.10 17.62 -14.30
CA THR A 20 17.49 17.72 -15.64
C THR A 20 18.22 18.64 -16.60
N ALA A 21 18.94 19.66 -16.10
CA ALA A 21 19.65 20.64 -16.92
C ALA A 21 21.10 20.24 -17.26
N THR A 22 21.59 19.12 -16.70
CA THR A 22 22.98 18.73 -16.83
C THR A 22 23.18 17.74 -17.98
N GLU A 23 23.86 18.18 -19.03
CA GLU A 23 24.39 17.30 -20.08
C GLU A 23 25.80 16.83 -19.67
N GLY A 24 25.93 15.57 -19.23
CA GLY A 24 27.22 14.96 -18.91
C GLY A 24 27.19 13.99 -17.72
N SER A 25 27.57 12.74 -17.98
CA SER A 25 27.50 11.61 -17.03
C SER A 25 28.15 11.89 -15.66
N ALA A 26 29.30 12.58 -15.59
CA ALA A 26 29.99 12.83 -14.32
C ALA A 26 29.27 13.85 -13.41
N ARG A 27 28.69 14.92 -13.97
CA ARG A 27 27.93 15.91 -13.20
C ARG A 27 26.55 15.38 -12.82
N LEU A 28 25.97 14.54 -13.67
CA LEU A 28 24.72 13.83 -13.39
C LEU A 28 24.91 12.86 -12.21
N ALA A 29 26.00 12.07 -12.19
CA ALA A 29 26.36 11.20 -11.07
C ALA A 29 26.60 11.97 -9.76
N GLN A 30 27.26 13.14 -9.81
CA GLN A 30 27.45 13.98 -8.63
C GLN A 30 26.12 14.52 -8.08
N THR A 31 25.22 14.92 -8.96
CA THR A 31 23.89 15.43 -8.59
C THR A 31 23.02 14.32 -8.03
N GLN A 32 23.04 13.13 -8.64
CA GLN A 32 22.41 11.92 -8.11
C GLN A 32 22.91 11.58 -6.71
N GLY A 33 24.23 11.64 -6.46
CA GLY A 33 24.79 11.41 -5.12
C GLY A 33 24.26 12.38 -4.05
N LYS A 34 24.02 13.64 -4.42
CA LYS A 34 23.38 14.63 -3.53
C LYS A 34 21.91 14.29 -3.26
N ILE A 35 21.17 13.92 -4.31
CA ILE A 35 19.76 13.48 -4.22
C ILE A 35 19.62 12.28 -3.28
N LEU A 36 20.45 11.25 -3.44
CA LEU A 36 20.44 10.07 -2.57
C LEU A 36 20.70 10.41 -1.09
N LYS A 37 21.63 11.34 -0.83
CA LYS A 37 21.93 11.80 0.53
C LYS A 37 20.75 12.55 1.14
N GLU A 38 20.04 13.34 0.34
CA GLU A 38 18.85 14.06 0.76
C GLU A 38 17.68 13.10 1.05
N LEU A 39 17.37 12.17 0.15
CA LEU A 39 16.35 11.14 0.35
C LEU A 39 16.60 10.34 1.64
N ARG A 40 17.85 9.94 1.90
CA ARG A 40 18.23 9.29 3.17
C ARG A 40 18.00 10.19 4.39
N THR A 41 18.21 11.49 4.24
CA THR A 41 17.97 12.47 5.31
C THR A 41 16.47 12.65 5.56
N MET A 42 15.65 12.65 4.50
CA MET A 42 14.19 12.68 4.59
C MET A 42 13.64 11.44 5.31
N SER A 43 14.10 10.25 4.94
CA SER A 43 13.77 8.98 5.61
C SER A 43 14.07 9.02 7.12
N ARG A 44 15.30 9.43 7.50
CA ARG A 44 15.65 9.58 8.93
C ARG A 44 14.86 10.67 9.64
N PHE A 45 14.54 11.77 8.94
CA PHE A 45 13.72 12.84 9.51
C PHE A 45 12.33 12.30 9.83
N LEU A 46 11.71 11.59 8.90
CA LEU A 46 10.46 10.88 9.09
C LEU A 46 10.53 9.97 10.32
N GLN A 47 11.48 9.02 10.36
CA GLN A 47 11.61 8.06 11.47
C GLN A 47 11.78 8.71 12.84
N ARG A 48 12.48 9.86 12.92
CA ARG A 48 12.70 10.58 14.20
C ARG A 48 11.50 11.41 14.66
N ASN A 49 10.54 11.68 13.77
CA ASN A 49 9.42 12.59 14.03
C ASN A 49 8.05 11.89 13.97
N GLN A 50 7.98 10.58 14.22
CA GLN A 50 6.75 9.77 14.19
C GLN A 50 5.65 10.25 15.14
N SER A 51 5.99 10.94 16.22
CA SER A 51 5.04 11.50 17.19
C SER A 51 4.72 12.98 16.95
N THR A 52 5.35 13.62 15.95
CA THR A 52 5.22 15.05 15.71
C THR A 52 4.12 15.36 14.71
N ARG A 53 3.12 16.13 15.13
CA ARG A 53 2.08 16.61 14.22
C ARG A 53 2.62 17.71 13.30
N PHE A 54 2.72 17.43 12.01
CA PHE A 54 3.08 18.42 10.99
C PHE A 54 1.84 19.22 10.58
N SER A 55 2.01 20.51 10.23
CA SER A 55 0.92 21.27 9.61
C SER A 55 0.60 20.75 8.20
N ASP A 56 -0.63 20.97 7.74
CA ASP A 56 -1.06 20.55 6.40
C ASP A 56 -0.15 21.11 5.30
N THR A 57 0.33 22.35 5.45
CA THR A 57 1.30 22.98 4.54
C THR A 57 2.64 22.24 4.52
N ALA A 58 3.16 21.86 5.69
CA ALA A 58 4.41 21.12 5.78
C ALA A 58 4.28 19.69 5.21
N GLN A 59 3.13 19.04 5.45
CA GLN A 59 2.82 17.74 4.87
C GLN A 59 2.74 17.81 3.35
N GLN A 60 2.06 18.82 2.81
CA GLN A 60 1.96 19.03 1.36
C GLN A 60 3.34 19.26 0.75
N LYS A 61 4.17 20.12 1.34
CA LYS A 61 5.53 20.40 0.84
C LYS A 61 6.43 19.16 0.86
N PHE A 62 6.29 18.32 1.87
CA PHE A 62 7.00 17.05 1.93
C PHE A 62 6.57 16.12 0.78
N VAL A 63 5.26 15.96 0.56
CA VAL A 63 4.71 15.10 -0.51
C VAL A 63 5.08 15.64 -1.88
N ASP A 64 4.97 16.96 -2.10
CA ASP A 64 5.35 17.56 -3.37
C ASP A 64 6.83 17.27 -3.68
N CYS A 65 7.71 17.37 -2.66
CA CYS A 65 9.14 17.08 -2.78
C CYS A 65 9.38 15.64 -3.22
N VAL A 66 8.72 14.68 -2.57
CA VAL A 66 8.75 13.26 -2.98
C VAL A 66 8.27 13.11 -4.44
N GLY A 67 7.21 13.81 -4.83
CA GLY A 67 6.68 13.80 -6.19
C GLY A 67 7.71 14.22 -7.26
N HIS A 68 8.59 15.17 -6.95
CA HIS A 68 9.67 15.53 -7.88
C HIS A 68 10.68 14.41 -8.09
N TYR A 69 11.06 13.70 -7.03
CA TYR A 69 11.95 12.55 -7.17
C TYR A 69 11.27 11.35 -7.85
N VAL A 70 9.97 11.15 -7.64
CA VAL A 70 9.16 10.15 -8.37
C VAL A 70 9.14 10.45 -9.87
N ALA A 71 9.04 11.73 -10.26
CA ALA A 71 9.12 12.12 -11.66
C ALA A 71 10.52 11.86 -12.24
N LEU A 72 11.57 12.12 -11.45
CA LEU A 72 12.96 11.88 -11.86
C LEU A 72 13.27 10.37 -11.97
N SER A 73 12.72 9.53 -11.10
CA SER A 73 12.96 8.09 -11.10
C SER A 73 12.37 7.37 -12.32
N LYS A 74 11.43 7.99 -13.03
CA LYS A 74 10.87 7.46 -14.29
C LYS A 74 11.81 7.63 -15.50
N GLN A 75 12.93 8.32 -15.33
CA GLN A 75 13.93 8.49 -16.38
C GLN A 75 14.87 7.27 -16.46
N ALA A 76 15.42 6.99 -17.64
CA ALA A 76 16.15 5.75 -17.96
C ALA A 76 17.38 5.46 -17.07
N GLU A 77 18.01 6.48 -16.48
CA GLU A 77 19.15 6.35 -15.55
C GLU A 77 18.75 6.50 -14.07
N GLY A 78 17.45 6.43 -13.77
CA GLY A 78 16.85 6.79 -12.48
C GLY A 78 16.80 5.68 -11.44
N ARG A 79 17.25 4.45 -11.73
CA ARG A 79 17.07 3.27 -10.83
C ARG A 79 17.53 3.47 -9.38
N PRO A 80 18.74 3.97 -9.07
CA PRO A 80 19.15 4.19 -7.68
C PRO A 80 18.31 5.30 -6.99
N VAL A 81 17.85 6.29 -7.76
CA VAL A 81 16.95 7.33 -7.26
C VAL A 81 15.56 6.75 -7.02
N ALA A 82 15.09 5.83 -7.86
CA ALA A 82 13.84 5.11 -7.70
C ALA A 82 13.81 4.32 -6.39
N GLU A 83 14.85 3.53 -6.12
CA GLU A 83 15.01 2.76 -4.87
C GLU A 83 14.99 3.64 -3.64
N ALA A 84 15.78 4.72 -3.64
CA ALA A 84 15.85 5.64 -2.50
C ALA A 84 14.53 6.41 -2.31
N THR A 85 13.84 6.79 -3.39
CA THR A 85 12.53 7.44 -3.33
C THR A 85 11.47 6.48 -2.83
N PHE A 86 11.51 5.23 -3.29
CA PHE A 86 10.62 4.17 -2.84
C PHE A 86 10.72 3.94 -1.33
N GLN A 87 11.94 3.94 -0.78
CA GLN A 87 12.13 3.86 0.67
C GLN A 87 11.50 5.04 1.42
N VAL A 88 11.65 6.26 0.93
CA VAL A 88 11.03 7.45 1.54
C VAL A 88 9.50 7.38 1.47
N VAL A 89 8.95 6.84 0.38
CA VAL A 89 7.51 6.59 0.24
C VAL A 89 7.03 5.54 1.26
N LYS A 90 7.75 4.41 1.42
CA LYS A 90 7.47 3.39 2.45
C LYS A 90 7.47 4.00 3.86
N ASP A 91 8.51 4.76 4.18
CA ASP A 91 8.63 5.43 5.47
C ASP A 91 7.49 6.44 5.70
N GLY A 92 7.06 7.16 4.66
CA GLY A 92 5.95 8.10 4.73
C GLY A 92 4.59 7.42 4.91
N LEU A 93 4.38 6.24 4.31
CA LEU A 93 3.17 5.43 4.49
C LEU A 93 3.09 4.84 5.90
N ALA A 94 4.22 4.39 6.43
CA ALA A 94 4.35 3.86 7.79
C ALA A 94 4.11 4.90 8.89
N MET A 95 4.12 6.21 8.56
CA MET A 95 3.85 7.27 9.53
C MET A 95 2.42 7.23 10.07
N PRO A 96 2.18 7.61 11.33
CA PRO A 96 0.83 7.82 11.83
C PRO A 96 0.06 8.88 11.04
N PHE A 97 -1.27 8.76 10.97
CA PHE A 97 -2.13 9.74 10.29
C PHE A 97 -2.09 11.15 10.89
N THR A 98 -1.56 11.27 12.12
CA THR A 98 -1.29 12.55 12.77
C THR A 98 -0.10 13.29 12.16
N VAL A 99 0.79 12.57 11.47
CA VAL A 99 2.01 13.11 10.84
C VAL A 99 1.82 13.27 9.34
N VAL A 100 1.20 12.28 8.68
CA VAL A 100 0.87 12.31 7.25
C VAL A 100 -0.62 12.05 7.09
N GLY A 101 -1.36 13.07 6.66
CA GLY A 101 -2.80 13.01 6.51
C GLY A 101 -3.26 12.03 5.41
N THR A 102 -4.54 11.71 5.42
CA THR A 102 -5.15 10.73 4.51
C THR A 102 -5.00 11.11 3.03
N LYS A 103 -5.07 12.41 2.68
CA LYS A 103 -4.91 12.88 1.29
C LYS A 103 -3.49 12.60 0.78
N GLN A 104 -2.52 12.86 1.62
CA GLN A 104 -1.10 12.70 1.36
C GLN A 104 -0.73 11.21 1.26
N LYS A 105 -1.26 10.39 2.16
CA LYS A 105 -1.07 8.92 2.09
C LYS A 105 -1.67 8.29 0.84
N LYS A 106 -2.83 8.76 0.36
CA LYS A 106 -3.39 8.29 -0.92
C LYS A 106 -2.45 8.56 -2.10
N LEU A 107 -1.78 9.72 -2.12
CA LEU A 107 -0.78 10.06 -3.12
C LEU A 107 0.48 9.20 -2.98
N LEU A 108 0.98 9.00 -1.76
CA LEU A 108 2.13 8.13 -1.49
C LEU A 108 1.86 6.69 -1.92
N LEU A 109 0.66 6.16 -1.67
CA LEU A 109 0.27 4.80 -2.07
C LEU A 109 0.24 4.65 -3.59
N LYS A 110 -0.28 5.67 -4.30
CA LYS A 110 -0.22 5.71 -5.76
C LYS A 110 1.24 5.62 -6.26
N TRP A 111 2.14 6.41 -5.67
CA TRP A 111 3.55 6.38 -6.08
C TRP A 111 4.29 5.12 -5.66
N TYR A 112 3.92 4.49 -4.55
CA TYR A 112 4.42 3.18 -4.16
C TYR A 112 4.15 2.15 -5.27
N ASN A 113 2.92 2.08 -5.75
CA ASN A 113 2.52 1.17 -6.85
C ASN A 113 3.21 1.51 -8.18
N GLU A 114 3.52 2.78 -8.43
CA GLU A 114 4.28 3.18 -9.63
C GLU A 114 5.77 2.82 -9.53
N LEU A 115 6.36 2.93 -8.34
CA LEU A 115 7.79 2.72 -8.12
C LEU A 115 8.17 1.25 -7.93
N ILE A 116 7.29 0.42 -7.35
CA ILE A 116 7.55 -1.01 -7.13
C ILE A 116 7.85 -1.72 -8.46
N GLY A 117 7.12 -1.39 -9.52
CA GLY A 117 7.35 -1.92 -10.88
C GLY A 117 8.64 -1.42 -11.55
N ILE A 118 9.21 -0.30 -11.09
CA ILE A 118 10.46 0.27 -11.63
C ILE A 118 11.68 -0.29 -10.90
N VAL A 119 11.59 -0.43 -9.58
CA VAL A 119 12.68 -0.96 -8.75
C VAL A 119 12.88 -2.47 -8.99
N GLY A 120 11.81 -3.16 -9.37
CA GLY A 120 11.80 -4.60 -9.57
C GLY A 120 11.74 -5.32 -8.22
N GLY A 121 10.90 -4.82 -7.31
CA GLY A 121 10.62 -5.49 -6.06
C GLY A 121 10.05 -6.89 -6.33
N ASP A 122 10.51 -7.87 -5.56
CA ASP A 122 9.91 -9.21 -5.55
C ASP A 122 8.40 -9.08 -5.32
N PRO A 123 7.54 -9.80 -6.06
CA PRO A 123 6.11 -9.87 -5.74
C PRO A 123 5.82 -10.38 -4.32
N ASP A 124 6.81 -10.92 -3.60
CA ASP A 124 6.73 -11.31 -2.19
C ASP A 124 7.03 -10.16 -1.19
N GLU A 125 7.72 -9.07 -1.58
CA GLU A 125 7.84 -7.88 -0.73
C GLU A 125 6.54 -7.02 -0.71
N GLN A 126 5.55 -7.45 -1.50
CA GLN A 126 4.18 -6.97 -1.47
C GLN A 126 3.48 -7.31 -0.13
N GLU A 127 4.00 -8.27 0.66
CA GLU A 127 3.35 -8.77 1.89
C GLU A 127 3.65 -7.99 3.19
N THR A 128 4.69 -7.15 3.27
CA THR A 128 5.13 -6.59 4.57
C THR A 128 4.84 -5.09 4.79
N GLY A 129 4.09 -4.45 3.89
CA GLY A 129 4.04 -2.99 3.78
C GLY A 129 2.66 -2.36 3.69
N GLY A 130 1.67 -2.86 4.42
CA GLY A 130 0.36 -2.20 4.55
C GLY A 130 -0.45 -2.29 3.27
N GLU A 131 -0.78 -3.51 2.88
CA GLU A 131 -1.92 -3.77 2.03
C GLU A 131 -3.18 -3.24 2.75
N ALA A 132 -4.07 -2.58 2.02
CA ALA A 132 -5.48 -2.80 2.27
C ALA A 132 -5.66 -4.31 2.04
N ALA A 133 -5.50 -5.08 3.12
CA ALA A 133 -5.35 -6.53 3.09
C ALA A 133 -6.30 -7.11 2.05
N ALA A 134 -5.76 -7.68 0.98
CA ALA A 134 -6.43 -8.80 0.36
C ALA A 134 -6.27 -9.90 1.40
N LEU A 135 -7.17 -9.86 2.40
CA LEU A 135 -7.21 -10.81 3.48
C LEU A 135 -7.16 -12.19 2.83
N PRO A 136 -6.31 -13.10 3.32
CA PRO A 136 -6.13 -14.40 2.70
C PRO A 136 -7.50 -14.96 2.40
N SER A 137 -7.72 -15.34 1.15
CA SER A 137 -8.97 -15.94 0.73
C SER A 137 -9.06 -17.29 1.43
N ILE A 138 -9.79 -17.33 2.54
CA ILE A 138 -9.98 -18.57 3.29
C ILE A 138 -11.15 -19.28 2.65
N GLU A 139 -10.91 -20.52 2.22
CA GLU A 139 -11.97 -21.42 1.77
C GLU A 139 -12.59 -22.09 2.99
N TRP A 140 -13.91 -21.96 3.11
CA TRP A 140 -14.71 -22.54 4.17
C TRP A 140 -15.77 -23.46 3.58
N SER A 141 -16.01 -24.59 4.22
CA SER A 141 -17.19 -25.42 3.96
C SER A 141 -18.37 -24.87 4.76
N VAL A 142 -19.51 -24.62 4.11
CA VAL A 142 -20.73 -24.16 4.77
C VAL A 142 -21.42 -25.35 5.42
N VAL A 143 -21.59 -25.30 6.72
CA VAL A 143 -22.27 -26.35 7.51
C VAL A 143 -23.74 -26.01 7.72
N GLY A 144 -24.08 -24.73 7.75
CA GLY A 144 -25.43 -24.25 8.05
C GLY A 144 -25.63 -22.78 7.71
N ILE A 145 -26.89 -22.36 7.66
CA ILE A 145 -27.28 -20.97 7.47
C ILE A 145 -28.47 -20.65 8.37
N ASP A 146 -28.37 -19.58 9.16
CA ASP A 146 -29.42 -19.14 10.07
C ASP A 146 -30.50 -18.32 9.35
N GLU A 147 -31.69 -18.21 9.95
CA GLU A 147 -32.84 -17.47 9.39
C GLU A 147 -32.53 -15.98 9.11
N ASP A 148 -31.55 -15.41 9.83
CA ASP A 148 -31.07 -14.03 9.68
C ASP A 148 -29.99 -13.86 8.60
N GLY A 149 -29.60 -14.95 7.92
CA GLY A 149 -28.65 -14.95 6.81
C GLY A 149 -27.17 -15.08 7.21
N TYR A 150 -26.89 -15.46 8.46
CA TYR A 150 -25.55 -15.78 8.93
C TYR A 150 -25.14 -17.19 8.51
N LEU A 151 -23.91 -17.33 8.02
CA LEU A 151 -23.33 -18.60 7.62
C LEU A 151 -22.56 -19.24 8.77
N SER A 152 -22.81 -20.52 9.02
CA SER A 152 -21.94 -21.37 9.84
C SER A 152 -20.91 -22.01 8.92
N LEU A 153 -19.68 -21.50 9.00
CA LEU A 153 -18.54 -21.89 8.19
C LEU A 153 -17.59 -22.80 9.00
N MET A 154 -17.02 -23.81 8.36
CA MET A 154 -15.99 -24.67 8.93
C MET A 154 -14.83 -24.84 7.94
N GLN A 155 -13.61 -24.63 8.41
CA GLN A 155 -12.42 -24.85 7.60
C GLN A 155 -12.04 -26.34 7.62
N PRO A 156 -11.99 -27.02 6.46
CA PRO A 156 -11.80 -28.47 6.41
C PRO A 156 -10.40 -28.92 6.84
N GLU A 157 -9.39 -28.07 6.68
CA GLU A 157 -8.00 -28.40 7.02
C GLU A 157 -7.67 -28.23 8.51
N THR A 158 -8.26 -27.22 9.16
CA THR A 158 -7.93 -26.85 10.55
C THR A 158 -9.01 -27.25 11.54
N GLY A 159 -10.24 -27.47 11.07
CA GLY A 159 -11.42 -27.67 11.92
C GLY A 159 -11.91 -26.40 12.62
N GLU A 160 -11.39 -25.23 12.25
CA GLU A 160 -11.82 -23.94 12.80
C GLU A 160 -13.22 -23.58 12.29
N ALA A 161 -14.10 -23.14 13.18
CA ALA A 161 -15.47 -22.75 12.86
C ALA A 161 -15.65 -21.23 12.97
N SER A 162 -16.38 -20.63 12.03
CA SER A 162 -16.69 -19.20 12.00
C SER A 162 -18.16 -18.96 11.68
N GLU A 163 -18.81 -18.09 12.46
CA GLU A 163 -20.24 -17.74 12.31
C GLU A 163 -20.44 -16.23 12.04
N GLY A 164 -19.37 -15.53 11.64
CA GLY A 164 -19.36 -14.07 11.52
C GLY A 164 -19.91 -13.49 10.21
N PHE A 165 -20.19 -14.34 9.21
CA PHE A 165 -20.41 -13.89 7.83
C PHE A 165 -21.89 -13.86 7.48
N GLN A 166 -22.40 -12.68 7.09
CA GLN A 166 -23.77 -12.51 6.63
C GLN A 166 -23.83 -12.37 5.12
N VAL A 167 -24.70 -13.13 4.46
CA VAL A 167 -24.90 -13.08 3.00
C VAL A 167 -26.17 -12.33 2.61
N GLU A 168 -26.20 -11.83 1.38
CA GLU A 168 -27.39 -11.17 0.85
C GLU A 168 -28.57 -12.16 0.70
N ARG A 169 -29.81 -11.66 0.81
CA ARG A 169 -31.04 -12.48 0.67
C ARG A 169 -31.13 -13.31 -0.61
N LYS A 170 -30.46 -12.90 -1.69
CA LYS A 170 -30.43 -13.65 -2.95
C LYS A 170 -29.53 -14.87 -2.85
N GLU A 171 -28.38 -14.72 -2.19
CA GLU A 171 -27.40 -15.77 -1.95
C GLU A 171 -27.85 -16.72 -0.85
N PHE A 172 -28.52 -16.20 0.19
CA PHE A 172 -29.19 -17.00 1.23
C PHE A 172 -30.03 -18.13 0.63
N LYS A 173 -30.95 -17.81 -0.31
CA LYS A 173 -31.81 -18.83 -0.95
C LYS A 173 -31.02 -19.81 -1.82
N ARG A 174 -29.92 -19.37 -2.41
CA ARG A 174 -29.05 -20.21 -3.25
C ARG A 174 -28.27 -21.20 -2.40
N ILE A 175 -27.68 -20.74 -1.30
CA ILE A 175 -26.95 -21.57 -0.33
C ILE A 175 -27.92 -22.51 0.39
N GLN A 176 -29.06 -22.02 0.88
CA GLN A 176 -30.04 -22.84 1.57
C GLN A 176 -30.54 -24.00 0.71
N LYS A 177 -30.80 -23.76 -0.58
CA LYS A 177 -31.20 -24.82 -1.51
C LYS A 177 -30.03 -25.76 -1.85
N ALA A 178 -28.82 -25.22 -1.99
CA ALA A 178 -27.65 -26.01 -2.33
C ALA A 178 -27.21 -26.93 -1.18
N LEU A 179 -27.31 -26.48 0.07
CA LEU A 179 -26.92 -27.25 1.26
C LEU A 179 -27.75 -28.53 1.46
N GLU A 180 -28.97 -28.61 0.90
CA GLU A 180 -29.81 -29.81 0.99
C GLU A 180 -29.27 -30.98 0.17
N ASP A 181 -28.61 -30.69 -0.97
CA ASP A 181 -28.22 -31.70 -1.97
C ASP A 181 -26.70 -31.71 -2.29
N HIS A 182 -25.97 -30.63 -1.98
CA HIS A 182 -24.59 -30.38 -2.45
C HIS A 182 -23.70 -29.76 -1.37
N GLU A 183 -22.39 -29.98 -1.49
CA GLU A 183 -21.40 -29.26 -0.67
C GLU A 183 -21.25 -27.82 -1.19
N VAL A 184 -21.30 -26.87 -0.26
CA VAL A 184 -21.17 -25.43 -0.56
C VAL A 184 -19.89 -24.93 0.08
N THR A 185 -18.99 -24.40 -0.76
CA THR A 185 -17.74 -23.80 -0.32
C THR A 185 -17.80 -22.29 -0.51
N VAL A 186 -17.48 -21.55 0.54
CA VAL A 186 -17.46 -20.09 0.54
C VAL A 186 -16.04 -19.61 0.71
N VAL A 187 -15.65 -18.68 -0.15
CA VAL A 187 -14.34 -18.02 -0.11
C VAL A 187 -14.53 -16.64 0.49
N THR A 188 -13.95 -16.41 1.67
CA THR A 188 -14.00 -15.11 2.34
C THR A 188 -12.65 -14.42 2.20
N SER A 189 -12.64 -13.12 1.92
CA SER A 189 -11.46 -12.28 2.09
C SER A 189 -11.72 -11.40 3.30
N GLY A 190 -11.28 -11.87 4.47
CA GLY A 190 -11.40 -11.14 5.73
C GLY A 190 -12.78 -11.19 6.31
N ASP A 191 -13.49 -10.06 6.33
CA ASP A 191 -14.86 -9.95 6.85
C ASP A 191 -15.92 -10.05 5.72
N ASP A 192 -15.48 -10.10 4.46
CA ASP A 192 -16.37 -10.12 3.29
C ASP A 192 -16.37 -11.49 2.58
N VAL A 193 -17.57 -11.94 2.17
CA VAL A 193 -17.74 -13.10 1.28
C VAL A 193 -17.44 -12.68 -0.15
N VAL A 194 -16.44 -13.32 -0.77
CA VAL A 194 -15.93 -12.93 -2.10
C VAL A 194 -16.41 -13.89 -3.20
N ASP A 195 -16.52 -15.18 -2.89
CA ASP A 195 -16.99 -16.19 -3.85
C ASP A 195 -17.79 -17.28 -3.14
N ILE A 196 -18.78 -17.84 -3.84
CA ILE A 196 -19.62 -18.94 -3.36
C ILE A 196 -19.64 -20.02 -4.44
N ARG A 197 -18.94 -21.11 -4.18
CA ARG A 197 -18.86 -22.28 -5.05
C ARG A 197 -19.84 -23.33 -4.54
N VAL A 198 -20.71 -23.77 -5.44
CA VAL A 198 -21.59 -24.92 -5.19
C VAL A 198 -21.05 -26.02 -6.09
N GLU A 199 -20.53 -27.10 -5.51
CA GLU A 199 -20.12 -28.25 -6.30
C GLU A 199 -21.38 -29.01 -6.76
N ALA A 200 -21.74 -28.79 -8.01
CA ALA A 200 -22.71 -29.62 -8.71
C ALA A 200 -21.93 -30.73 -9.43
N ASP A 201 -22.08 -31.96 -8.93
CA ASP A 201 -21.61 -33.20 -9.57
C ASP A 201 -22.22 -33.37 -10.98
#